data_AF-A0A673AJB1-F1
#
_entry.id   AF-A0A673AJB1-F1
#
_cell.length_a   1.000
_cell.length_b   1.000
_cell.length_c   1.000
_cell.angle_alpha   90.00
_cell.angle_beta   90.00
_cell.angle_gamma   90.00
#
_symmetry.space_group_name_H-M   'P 1'
#
loop_
_entity.id
_entity.type
_entity.pdbx_description
1 polymer ?
#
loop_
_entity_poly.entity_id
_entity_poly.type
_entity_poly.pdbx_seq_one_letter_code
_entity_poly.pdbx_strand_id
1 'polypeptide(L)'
;MASQRPLSGMGRPVSRSGSVVPGAGRPPTAIRPPPTAIRVGTGMVPGTGGHSAMRGGIPIATPGVLSAQIKVTDRPVTQQGLSGMKTGMKGPQRQILDKSYYLGLLRDPALEHKLHKEIDSYNQENSVYLSYEEEVTEGLAVEIKDLQGQLADYNMYSTLLLFFYPTVCCLCRREEAIRAIEEEIRRERRVADEVVQAMPPAKQEKYFTMTTANEELLQTIISLLTCTNGVCLFISGFLESFEEVKAQELQKMTQSQENIVSLLEHCSRNMLRLRQVDTVTASELKNMQEVLVSKETEVVQSESTTRGLSTESQRLQQDLEKVQQLEGKITGELSTLKERVSTMESELHTYRDLDTLKRSAEEKKKRLQEDRVLLTQRQDSFRQLLEEKNQNYDALKTKLQENETHAQLVNLERKWQHLEQNNFVMKEFIASKSQESDYASVAKNVYQQLAEYNKCLIDSLQSNRS
;
A
#
# COMPACT_ATOMS: atom_id res chain seq x y z
N MET A 1 -36.21 14.96 -56.22
CA MET A 1 -35.39 13.75 -56.48
C MET A 1 -34.57 13.48 -55.22
N ALA A 2 -34.66 12.26 -54.67
CA ALA A 2 -33.55 11.29 -54.62
C ALA A 2 -32.35 11.81 -53.77
N SER A 3 -32.23 11.56 -52.47
CA SER A 3 -32.13 10.28 -51.71
C SER A 3 -30.73 9.67 -51.69
N GLN A 4 -30.05 9.73 -50.53
CA GLN A 4 -29.57 8.54 -49.78
C GLN A 4 -28.92 8.91 -48.42
N ARG A 5 -28.87 7.92 -47.50
CA ARG A 5 -28.11 7.92 -46.23
C ARG A 5 -26.87 7.02 -46.37
N PRO A 6 -25.83 7.20 -45.54
CA PRO A 6 -25.61 6.26 -44.41
C PRO A 6 -25.76 6.99 -43.05
N LEU A 7 -26.38 6.44 -41.98
CA LEU A 7 -26.04 5.26 -41.16
C LEU A 7 -24.91 5.48 -40.14
N SER A 8 -25.21 6.19 -39.04
CA SER A 8 -24.50 6.11 -37.77
C SER A 8 -25.43 5.50 -36.71
N GLY A 9 -25.41 4.17 -36.58
CA GLY A 9 -26.29 3.41 -35.67
C GLY A 9 -25.56 2.92 -34.42
N MET A 10 -25.27 3.80 -33.46
CA MET A 10 -24.59 3.44 -32.22
C MET A 10 -25.56 2.75 -31.23
N GLY A 11 -25.67 1.43 -31.30
CA GLY A 11 -26.56 0.64 -30.45
C GLY A 11 -26.01 0.44 -29.02
N ARG A 12 -26.84 0.68 -28.00
CA ARG A 12 -26.68 0.04 -26.68
C ARG A 12 -27.02 -1.45 -26.79
N PRO A 13 -26.36 -2.33 -26.00
CA PRO A 13 -27.10 -2.86 -24.84
C PRO A 13 -26.26 -3.26 -23.60
N VAL A 14 -26.92 -3.20 -22.43
CA VAL A 14 -26.85 -4.14 -21.27
C VAL A 14 -25.53 -4.33 -20.48
N SER A 15 -25.66 -4.24 -19.16
CA SER A 15 -24.66 -4.60 -18.13
C SER A 15 -24.88 -6.02 -17.58
N ARG A 16 -23.81 -6.80 -17.31
CA ARG A 16 -23.85 -7.91 -16.32
C ARG A 16 -22.47 -8.32 -15.76
N SER A 17 -22.53 -8.88 -14.55
CA SER A 17 -21.52 -9.44 -13.63
C SER A 17 -20.28 -10.19 -14.16
N GLY A 18 -19.09 -9.79 -13.66
CA GLY A 18 -18.27 -10.51 -12.66
C GLY A 18 -17.67 -11.91 -12.92
N SER A 19 -16.33 -11.94 -13.12
CA SER A 19 -15.33 -12.93 -12.63
C SER A 19 -13.92 -12.27 -12.74
N VAL A 20 -12.88 -12.42 -11.90
CA VAL A 20 -12.49 -13.32 -10.77
C VAL A 20 -11.73 -14.60 -11.20
N VAL A 21 -10.69 -14.99 -10.43
CA VAL A 21 -9.75 -16.16 -10.55
C VAL A 21 -8.69 -16.05 -11.68
N PRO A 22 -7.38 -16.45 -11.53
CA PRO A 22 -6.51 -16.61 -10.35
C PRO A 22 -5.07 -15.96 -10.45
N GLY A 23 -4.35 -15.86 -9.32
CA GLY A 23 -2.86 -15.80 -9.23
C GLY A 23 -2.17 -14.45 -9.55
N ALA A 24 -0.95 -14.13 -9.06
CA ALA A 24 -0.07 -14.68 -8.01
C ALA A 24 0.87 -13.52 -7.53
N GLY A 25 1.69 -13.57 -6.48
CA GLY A 25 1.95 -14.54 -5.40
C GLY A 25 3.05 -13.97 -4.46
N ARG A 26 3.01 -14.26 -3.15
CA ARG A 26 4.04 -13.79 -2.18
C ARG A 26 5.26 -14.74 -2.13
N PRO A 27 6.48 -14.24 -1.84
CA PRO A 27 7.67 -15.08 -1.69
C PRO A 27 7.70 -15.83 -0.34
N PRO A 28 8.32 -17.03 -0.27
CA PRO A 28 8.46 -17.79 0.97
C PRO A 28 9.76 -17.49 1.72
N THR A 29 9.73 -17.52 3.06
CA THR A 29 10.92 -17.50 3.93
C THR A 29 10.75 -18.44 5.14
N ALA A 30 11.44 -19.58 5.14
CA ALA A 30 11.78 -20.32 6.37
C ALA A 30 12.81 -21.43 6.08
N ILE A 31 13.97 -21.41 6.75
CA ILE A 31 14.96 -22.50 6.72
C ILE A 31 14.71 -23.44 7.90
N ARG A 32 14.78 -24.75 7.65
CA ARG A 32 14.58 -25.81 8.66
C ARG A 32 15.92 -26.25 9.27
N PRO A 33 16.06 -26.33 10.62
CA PRO A 33 17.27 -26.86 11.25
C PRO A 33 17.34 -28.41 11.20
N PRO A 34 18.55 -29.01 11.25
CA PRO A 34 18.75 -30.46 11.11
C PRO A 34 18.70 -31.21 12.46
N PRO A 35 18.29 -32.50 12.48
CA PRO A 35 18.41 -33.37 13.64
C PRO A 35 19.75 -34.12 13.66
N THR A 36 20.32 -34.35 14.85
CA THR A 36 21.48 -35.24 15.07
C THR A 36 21.35 -36.03 16.38
N ALA A 37 22.27 -36.99 16.58
CA ALA A 37 22.48 -37.81 17.79
C ALA A 37 21.45 -38.93 18.09
N ILE A 38 21.80 -40.14 17.67
CA ILE A 38 21.28 -41.42 18.19
C ILE A 38 21.73 -41.60 19.66
N ARG A 39 20.87 -42.16 20.52
CA ARG A 39 21.32 -42.95 21.68
C ARG A 39 20.31 -44.05 22.06
N VAL A 40 20.86 -45.20 22.45
CA VAL A 40 20.13 -46.38 22.95
C VAL A 40 20.72 -46.73 24.33
N GLY A 41 19.90 -47.18 25.27
CA GLY A 41 20.40 -47.80 26.52
C GLY A 41 19.51 -47.65 27.75
N THR A 42 18.69 -48.68 28.01
CA THR A 42 18.33 -49.25 29.34
C THR A 42 18.16 -48.34 30.58
N GLY A 43 17.01 -48.51 31.28
CA GLY A 43 17.06 -48.73 32.74
C GLY A 43 15.96 -48.15 33.63
N MET A 44 15.14 -49.06 34.19
CA MET A 44 14.50 -48.98 35.53
C MET A 44 13.29 -48.04 35.78
N VAL A 45 12.54 -48.41 36.83
CA VAL A 45 11.21 -47.99 37.33
C VAL A 45 11.27 -48.16 38.88
N PRO A 46 10.47 -47.50 39.76
CA PRO A 46 9.37 -46.53 39.60
C PRO A 46 9.60 -45.17 40.33
N GLY A 47 8.60 -44.27 40.36
CA GLY A 47 8.66 -43.04 41.17
C GLY A 47 7.37 -42.18 41.20
N THR A 48 6.40 -42.59 42.02
CA THR A 48 5.26 -41.83 42.59
C THR A 48 5.02 -40.33 42.26
N GLY A 49 3.73 -40.01 42.02
CA GLY A 49 3.08 -38.90 42.74
C GLY A 49 2.94 -37.57 42.00
N GLY A 50 1.82 -37.38 41.30
CA GLY A 50 1.28 -36.04 41.05
C GLY A 50 0.33 -35.62 42.17
N HIS A 51 0.38 -34.36 42.59
CA HIS A 51 -0.75 -33.66 43.20
C HIS A 51 -0.59 -32.14 43.01
N SER A 52 -1.73 -31.45 42.87
CA SER A 52 -1.81 -29.99 42.81
C SER A 52 -2.44 -29.43 44.10
N ALA A 53 -2.41 -28.11 44.21
CA ALA A 53 -3.17 -27.24 45.13
C ALA A 53 -2.69 -27.08 46.59
N MET A 54 -2.33 -25.82 46.88
CA MET A 54 -2.69 -25.01 48.06
C MET A 54 -2.24 -25.41 49.48
N ARG A 55 -2.11 -24.37 50.32
CA ARG A 55 -1.47 -24.36 51.63
C ARG A 55 -2.46 -23.92 52.71
N GLY A 56 -2.75 -24.77 53.69
CA GLY A 56 -3.37 -24.37 54.96
C GLY A 56 -4.28 -25.43 55.61
N GLY A 57 -4.08 -25.69 56.91
CA GLY A 57 -4.96 -26.54 57.73
C GLY A 57 -4.24 -27.67 58.48
N ILE A 58 -4.49 -27.75 59.80
CA ILE A 58 -3.88 -28.67 60.79
C ILE A 58 -4.84 -28.67 62.01
N PRO A 59 -5.03 -29.75 62.81
CA PRO A 59 -4.68 -31.17 62.63
C PRO A 59 -5.72 -32.20 63.23
N ILE A 60 -5.27 -33.47 63.42
CA ILE A 60 -5.77 -34.54 64.34
C ILE A 60 -7.07 -35.30 63.98
N ALA A 61 -6.92 -36.59 63.61
CA ALA A 61 -7.56 -37.78 64.25
C ALA A 61 -7.11 -39.11 63.56
N THR A 62 -7.26 -40.26 64.23
CA THR A 62 -6.97 -41.64 63.75
C THR A 62 -8.08 -42.60 64.24
N PRO A 63 -8.05 -43.93 63.98
CA PRO A 63 -8.02 -44.66 62.69
C PRO A 63 -9.19 -45.71 62.55
N GLY A 64 -9.42 -46.34 61.38
CA GLY A 64 -10.42 -47.44 61.29
C GLY A 64 -10.57 -48.14 59.91
N VAL A 65 -11.03 -49.40 59.92
CA VAL A 65 -11.12 -50.35 58.77
C VAL A 65 -12.59 -50.81 58.54
N LEU A 66 -12.92 -51.35 57.34
CA LEU A 66 -13.94 -52.37 56.94
C LEU A 66 -14.61 -51.99 55.58
N SER A 67 -14.59 -52.79 54.51
CA SER A 67 -15.21 -54.12 54.21
C SER A 67 -16.67 -54.05 53.71
N ALA A 68 -16.98 -54.78 52.62
CA ALA A 68 -18.32 -54.89 52.02
C ALA A 68 -18.62 -56.35 51.58
N GLN A 69 -19.90 -56.72 51.47
CA GLN A 69 -20.38 -58.12 51.39
C GLN A 69 -21.14 -58.45 50.09
N ILE A 70 -21.23 -59.75 49.77
CA ILE A 70 -22.04 -60.34 48.68
C ILE A 70 -23.06 -61.31 49.30
N LYS A 71 -24.27 -61.44 48.70
CA LYS A 71 -25.37 -62.28 49.20
C LYS A 71 -25.92 -63.20 48.11
N VAL A 72 -26.29 -64.42 48.50
CA VAL A 72 -26.89 -65.49 47.66
C VAL A 72 -28.09 -66.09 48.39
N THR A 73 -29.07 -66.64 47.67
CA THR A 73 -30.26 -67.33 48.20
C THR A 73 -30.70 -68.50 47.29
N ASP A 74 -31.51 -69.41 47.85
CA ASP A 74 -31.51 -70.84 47.52
C ASP A 74 -32.60 -71.40 46.56
N ARG A 75 -32.49 -72.72 46.32
CA ARG A 75 -33.35 -73.60 45.50
C ARG A 75 -34.69 -73.95 46.18
N PRO A 76 -35.67 -74.43 45.38
CA PRO A 76 -36.57 -75.50 45.83
C PRO A 76 -36.71 -76.67 44.84
N VAL A 77 -37.12 -77.85 45.32
CA VAL A 77 -37.38 -79.09 44.53
C VAL A 77 -38.52 -79.91 45.16
N THR A 78 -39.53 -80.27 44.34
CA THR A 78 -40.51 -81.38 44.49
C THR A 78 -41.27 -81.52 43.15
N GLN A 79 -41.94 -82.59 42.73
CA GLN A 79 -41.84 -84.06 42.81
C GLN A 79 -43.26 -84.62 42.56
N GLN A 80 -43.42 -85.48 41.53
CA GLN A 80 -44.67 -86.13 41.07
C GLN A 80 -45.76 -85.24 40.43
N GLY A 81 -46.47 -85.82 39.44
CA GLY A 81 -47.68 -85.24 38.81
C GLY A 81 -47.51 -84.81 37.34
N LEU A 82 -47.95 -85.65 36.38
CA LEU A 82 -47.99 -85.31 34.96
C LEU A 82 -49.13 -84.33 34.63
N SER A 83 -48.82 -83.24 33.92
CA SER A 83 -49.80 -82.48 33.13
C SER A 83 -49.11 -81.83 31.91
N GLY A 84 -49.90 -81.49 30.89
CA GLY A 84 -49.43 -81.24 29.54
C GLY A 84 -48.53 -80.02 29.35
N MET A 85 -47.50 -80.16 28.50
CA MET A 85 -46.57 -79.09 28.13
C MET A 85 -47.30 -77.92 27.44
N LYS A 86 -47.33 -76.76 28.11
CA LYS A 86 -47.62 -75.45 27.49
C LYS A 86 -46.40 -74.55 27.59
N THR A 87 -46.17 -73.78 26.53
CA THR A 87 -45.02 -72.89 26.34
C THR A 87 -45.21 -71.54 27.04
N GLY A 88 -44.15 -70.74 27.14
CA GLY A 88 -44.35 -69.29 26.98
C GLY A 88 -43.66 -68.29 27.92
N MET A 89 -42.81 -68.69 28.87
CA MET A 89 -41.99 -67.71 29.63
C MET A 89 -40.50 -68.01 29.53
N LYS A 90 -39.83 -67.40 28.55
CA LYS A 90 -38.37 -67.32 28.51
C LYS A 90 -37.91 -66.24 29.49
N GLY A 91 -37.32 -66.65 30.61
CA GLY A 91 -36.36 -65.81 31.34
C GLY A 91 -35.18 -65.41 30.43
N PRO A 92 -34.31 -64.47 30.85
CA PRO A 92 -33.34 -63.80 29.99
C PRO A 92 -32.49 -64.81 29.21
N GLN A 93 -32.85 -65.01 27.94
CA GLN A 93 -32.18 -65.97 27.08
C GLN A 93 -30.75 -65.48 26.85
N ARG A 94 -29.79 -66.40 26.88
CA ARG A 94 -28.40 -66.20 26.45
C ARG A 94 -28.39 -65.32 25.19
N GLN A 95 -27.93 -64.08 25.32
CA GLN A 95 -28.04 -63.07 24.27
C GLN A 95 -27.15 -63.51 23.11
N ILE A 96 -27.77 -64.09 22.07
CA ILE A 96 -27.01 -64.66 20.96
C ILE A 96 -26.57 -63.48 20.09
N LEU A 97 -25.27 -63.23 20.08
CA LEU A 97 -24.61 -62.18 19.31
C LEU A 97 -24.53 -62.56 17.81
N ASP A 98 -25.63 -63.07 17.28
CA ASP A 98 -25.79 -63.40 15.86
C ASP A 98 -25.82 -62.12 15.02
N LYS A 99 -25.63 -62.28 13.70
CA LYS A 99 -25.81 -61.21 12.71
C LYS A 99 -27.12 -60.42 12.92
N SER A 100 -28.19 -61.10 13.34
CA SER A 100 -29.50 -60.50 13.65
C SER A 100 -29.46 -59.51 14.82
N TYR A 101 -28.65 -59.77 15.85
CA TYR A 101 -28.52 -58.89 17.01
C TYR A 101 -27.77 -57.60 16.65
N TYR A 102 -26.62 -57.73 15.98
CA TYR A 102 -25.86 -56.56 15.53
C TYR A 102 -26.62 -55.75 14.47
N LEU A 103 -27.38 -56.40 13.57
CA LEU A 103 -28.31 -55.70 12.67
C LEU A 103 -29.47 -55.02 13.39
N GLY A 104 -29.87 -55.49 14.57
CA GLY A 104 -30.84 -54.82 15.43
C GLY A 104 -30.25 -53.56 16.08
N LEU A 105 -29.03 -53.67 16.62
CA LEU A 105 -28.31 -52.55 17.25
C LEU A 105 -27.91 -51.46 16.22
N LEU A 106 -27.58 -51.86 14.99
CA LEU A 106 -27.35 -50.95 13.85
C LEU A 106 -28.64 -50.36 13.26
N ARG A 107 -29.82 -50.76 13.75
CA ARG A 107 -31.14 -50.22 13.39
C ARG A 107 -31.82 -49.53 14.57
N ASP A 108 -31.09 -49.26 15.65
CA ASP A 108 -31.59 -48.50 16.79
C ASP A 108 -31.50 -46.99 16.48
N PRO A 109 -32.65 -46.29 16.26
CA PRO A 109 -32.63 -44.87 15.96
C PRO A 109 -32.10 -44.03 17.13
N ALA A 110 -32.01 -44.56 18.36
CA ALA A 110 -31.36 -43.87 19.46
C ALA A 110 -29.84 -43.75 19.25
N LEU A 111 -29.22 -44.74 18.59
CA LEU A 111 -27.79 -44.71 18.27
C LEU A 111 -27.52 -43.78 17.07
N GLU A 112 -28.40 -43.79 16.07
CA GLU A 112 -28.39 -42.81 14.98
C GLU A 112 -28.56 -41.38 15.50
N HIS A 113 -29.54 -41.11 16.37
CA HIS A 113 -29.73 -39.79 16.99
C HIS A 113 -28.56 -39.37 17.88
N LYS A 114 -27.88 -40.30 18.56
CA LYS A 114 -26.68 -39.96 19.32
C LYS A 114 -25.55 -39.52 18.37
N LEU A 115 -25.29 -40.28 17.31
CA LEU A 115 -24.28 -39.94 16.31
C LEU A 115 -24.58 -38.62 15.60
N HIS A 116 -25.85 -38.33 15.27
CA HIS A 116 -26.23 -37.02 14.71
C HIS A 116 -25.91 -35.88 15.68
N LYS A 117 -26.22 -36.00 16.98
CA LYS A 117 -25.85 -34.99 17.98
C LYS A 117 -24.34 -34.84 18.17
N GLU A 118 -23.58 -35.93 18.08
CA GLU A 118 -22.12 -35.91 18.13
C GLU A 118 -21.55 -35.17 16.89
N ILE A 119 -22.11 -35.42 15.69
CA ILE A 119 -21.79 -34.72 14.44
C ILE A 119 -22.18 -33.24 14.53
N ASP A 120 -23.36 -32.91 15.07
CA ASP A 120 -23.81 -31.52 15.25
C ASP A 120 -22.89 -30.75 16.21
N SER A 121 -22.46 -31.37 17.32
CA SER A 121 -21.46 -30.80 18.25
C SER A 121 -20.12 -30.57 17.54
N TYR A 122 -19.61 -31.58 16.82
CA TYR A 122 -18.37 -31.43 16.06
C TYR A 122 -18.44 -30.34 14.98
N ASN A 123 -19.56 -30.21 14.27
CA ASN A 123 -19.77 -29.15 13.30
C ASN A 123 -19.79 -27.76 13.98
N GLN A 124 -20.47 -27.66 15.13
CA GLN A 124 -20.57 -26.41 15.87
C GLN A 124 -19.21 -25.99 16.48
N GLU A 125 -18.49 -26.92 17.11
CA GLU A 125 -17.12 -26.72 17.59
C GLU A 125 -16.17 -26.34 16.45
N ASN A 126 -16.20 -27.05 15.32
CA ASN A 126 -15.36 -26.76 14.16
C ASN A 126 -15.67 -25.38 13.54
N SER A 127 -16.94 -24.94 13.54
CA SER A 127 -17.31 -23.59 13.12
C SER A 127 -16.74 -22.50 14.05
N VAL A 128 -16.69 -22.77 15.36
CA VAL A 128 -16.09 -21.86 16.34
C VAL A 128 -14.57 -21.81 16.20
N TYR A 129 -13.89 -22.96 16.02
CA TYR A 129 -12.46 -23.00 15.75
C TYR A 129 -12.08 -22.24 14.48
N LEU A 130 -12.84 -22.40 13.38
CA LEU A 130 -12.64 -21.64 12.15
C LEU A 130 -12.79 -20.14 12.39
N SER A 131 -13.83 -19.70 13.13
CA SER A 131 -14.02 -18.27 13.42
C SER A 131 -12.91 -17.67 14.29
N TYR A 132 -12.31 -18.44 15.21
CA TYR A 132 -11.13 -18.00 15.97
C TYR A 132 -9.86 -17.95 15.11
N GLU A 133 -9.66 -18.88 14.19
CA GLU A 133 -8.51 -18.85 13.27
C GLU A 133 -8.65 -17.67 12.29
N GLU A 134 -9.86 -17.39 11.80
CA GLU A 134 -10.18 -16.23 10.97
C GLU A 134 -9.95 -14.90 11.74
N GLU A 135 -10.56 -14.72 12.92
CA GLU A 135 -10.42 -13.48 13.72
C GLU A 135 -8.96 -13.20 14.14
N VAL A 136 -8.20 -14.24 14.54
CA VAL A 136 -6.78 -14.09 14.92
C VAL A 136 -5.89 -13.82 13.71
N THR A 137 -6.14 -14.45 12.56
CA THR A 137 -5.34 -14.20 11.35
C THR A 137 -5.65 -12.86 10.70
N GLU A 138 -6.92 -12.40 10.72
CA GLU A 138 -7.27 -11.04 10.31
C GLU A 138 -6.66 -9.98 11.23
N GLY A 139 -6.75 -10.15 12.55
CA GLY A 139 -6.15 -9.22 13.53
C GLY A 139 -4.64 -9.06 13.33
N LEU A 140 -3.89 -10.17 13.23
CA LEU A 140 -2.46 -10.14 12.94
C LEU A 140 -2.15 -9.59 11.55
N ALA A 141 -3.00 -9.82 10.54
CA ALA A 141 -2.82 -9.26 9.19
C ALA A 141 -3.05 -7.74 9.14
N VAL A 142 -3.90 -7.19 10.01
CA VAL A 142 -4.07 -5.74 10.20
C VAL A 142 -2.86 -5.14 10.91
N GLU A 143 -2.41 -5.72 12.03
CA GLU A 143 -1.23 -5.22 12.76
C GLU A 143 0.04 -5.22 11.87
N ILE A 144 0.23 -6.27 11.06
CA ILE A 144 1.33 -6.35 10.08
C ILE A 144 1.18 -5.27 8.98
N LYS A 145 -0.04 -4.95 8.54
CA LYS A 145 -0.27 -3.86 7.57
C LYS A 145 0.08 -2.49 8.16
N ASP A 146 -0.34 -2.21 9.38
CA ASP A 146 -0.10 -0.92 10.02
C ASP A 146 1.40 -0.71 10.30
N LEU A 147 2.11 -1.77 10.73
CA LEU A 147 3.58 -1.75 10.86
C LEU A 147 4.29 -1.59 9.49
N GLN A 148 3.75 -2.18 8.41
CA GLN A 148 4.27 -1.96 7.05
C GLN A 148 4.01 -0.52 6.56
N GLY A 149 2.87 0.09 6.90
CA GLY A 149 2.56 1.49 6.63
C GLY A 149 3.52 2.44 7.34
N GLN A 150 3.66 2.29 8.66
CA GLN A 150 4.61 3.09 9.46
C GLN A 150 6.05 2.99 8.93
N LEU A 151 6.49 1.78 8.54
CA LEU A 151 7.82 1.59 7.96
C LEU A 151 7.96 2.29 6.59
N ALA A 152 6.91 2.30 5.76
CA ALA A 152 6.91 3.05 4.51
C ALA A 152 6.98 4.57 4.75
N ASP A 153 6.24 5.10 5.72
CA ASP A 153 6.28 6.51 6.12
C ASP A 153 7.66 6.91 6.64
N TYR A 154 8.26 6.13 7.54
CA TYR A 154 9.62 6.38 8.03
C TYR A 154 10.67 6.30 6.91
N ASN A 155 10.52 5.41 5.95
CA ASN A 155 11.38 5.36 4.76
C ASN A 155 11.17 6.57 3.84
N MET A 156 9.94 7.07 3.68
CA MET A 156 9.66 8.31 2.95
C MET A 156 10.30 9.52 3.63
N TYR A 157 10.14 9.67 4.96
CA TYR A 157 10.79 10.72 5.73
C TYR A 157 12.32 10.64 5.67
N SER A 158 12.90 9.44 5.79
CA SER A 158 14.34 9.21 5.64
C SER A 158 14.84 9.64 4.25
N THR A 159 14.10 9.29 3.19
CA THR A 159 14.42 9.67 1.80
C THR A 159 14.33 11.19 1.60
N LEU A 160 13.29 11.84 2.13
CA LEU A 160 13.16 13.30 2.11
C LEU A 160 14.29 13.99 2.87
N LEU A 161 14.66 13.49 4.06
CA LEU A 161 15.67 14.12 4.90
C LEU A 161 17.11 13.93 4.38
N LEU A 162 17.40 12.81 3.73
CA LEU A 162 18.73 12.50 3.19
C LEU A 162 18.96 13.06 1.78
N PHE A 163 17.98 12.94 0.87
CA PHE A 163 18.16 13.33 -0.54
C PHE A 163 17.60 14.73 -0.86
N PHE A 164 16.43 15.08 -0.31
CA PHE A 164 15.80 16.37 -0.61
C PHE A 164 16.27 17.50 0.31
N TYR A 165 16.39 17.29 1.62
CA TYR A 165 16.71 18.37 2.56
C TYR A 165 18.04 19.11 2.26
N PRO A 166 19.17 18.44 1.94
CA PRO A 166 20.40 19.13 1.55
C PRO A 166 20.22 19.92 0.25
N THR A 167 19.53 19.33 -0.73
CA THR A 167 19.28 19.89 -2.06
C THR A 167 18.39 21.13 -1.99
N VAL A 168 17.29 21.06 -1.23
CA VAL A 168 16.34 22.17 -0.99
C VAL A 168 17.02 23.30 -0.19
N CYS A 169 17.83 22.98 0.82
CA CYS A 169 18.57 24.00 1.57
C CYS A 169 19.62 24.72 0.69
N CYS A 170 20.26 24.01 -0.23
CA CYS A 170 21.18 24.59 -1.22
C CYS A 170 20.45 25.45 -2.27
N LEU A 171 19.27 25.01 -2.74
CA LEU A 171 18.44 25.76 -3.68
C LEU A 171 17.94 27.08 -3.06
N CYS A 172 17.37 27.04 -1.85
CA CYS A 172 16.87 28.23 -1.16
C CYS A 172 17.99 29.27 -0.95
N ARG A 173 19.16 28.85 -0.47
CA ARG A 173 20.35 29.73 -0.34
C ARG A 173 20.80 30.32 -1.69
N ARG A 174 20.64 29.59 -2.79
CA ARG A 174 20.96 30.08 -4.15
C ARG A 174 19.95 31.13 -4.62
N GLU A 175 18.66 30.94 -4.35
CA GLU A 175 17.61 31.93 -4.65
C GLU A 175 17.73 33.20 -3.80
N GLU A 176 18.16 33.09 -2.54
CA GLU A 176 18.51 34.25 -1.70
C GLU A 176 19.68 35.05 -2.29
N ALA A 177 20.75 34.36 -2.72
CA ALA A 177 21.90 35.01 -3.36
C ALA A 177 21.54 35.69 -4.69
N ILE A 178 20.70 35.06 -5.52
CA ILE A 178 20.20 35.65 -6.77
C ILE A 178 19.38 36.91 -6.49
N ARG A 179 18.43 36.86 -5.54
CA ARG A 179 17.60 38.02 -5.16
C ARG A 179 18.45 39.19 -4.61
N ALA A 180 19.51 38.90 -3.85
CA ALA A 180 20.43 39.94 -3.38
C ALA A 180 21.15 40.65 -4.55
N ILE A 181 21.65 39.87 -5.53
CA ILE A 181 22.31 40.40 -6.73
C ILE A 181 21.34 41.22 -7.59
N GLU A 182 20.09 40.78 -7.74
CA GLU A 182 19.06 41.56 -8.45
C GLU A 182 18.82 42.93 -7.81
N GLU A 183 18.78 43.04 -6.47
CA GLU A 183 18.59 44.33 -5.80
C GLU A 183 19.86 45.21 -5.77
N GLU A 184 21.05 44.63 -5.97
CA GLU A 184 22.28 45.36 -6.33
C GLU A 184 22.09 46.03 -7.70
N ILE A 185 21.72 45.23 -8.71
CA ILE A 185 21.50 45.70 -10.09
C ILE A 185 20.36 46.73 -10.17
N ARG A 186 19.25 46.55 -9.42
CA ARG A 186 18.15 47.54 -9.35
C ARG A 186 18.52 48.81 -8.58
N ARG A 187 19.63 48.85 -7.82
CA ARG A 187 20.17 50.08 -7.24
C ARG A 187 21.12 50.77 -8.22
N GLU A 188 22.07 50.04 -8.79
CA GLU A 188 23.01 50.60 -9.78
C GLU A 188 22.28 51.14 -11.02
N ARG A 189 21.24 50.44 -11.52
CA ARG A 189 20.45 50.91 -12.66
C ARG A 189 19.77 52.27 -12.39
N ARG A 190 19.23 52.49 -11.19
CA ARG A 190 18.64 53.80 -10.82
C ARG A 190 19.66 54.93 -10.84
N VAL A 191 20.86 54.69 -10.32
CA VAL A 191 21.95 55.67 -10.37
C VAL A 191 22.39 55.94 -11.82
N ALA A 192 22.41 54.90 -12.67
CA ALA A 192 22.68 55.06 -14.09
C ALA A 192 21.58 55.87 -14.81
N ASP A 193 20.30 55.60 -14.53
CA ASP A 193 19.15 56.31 -15.10
C ASP A 193 19.16 57.80 -14.70
N GLU A 194 19.48 58.12 -13.44
CA GLU A 194 19.68 59.50 -12.95
C GLU A 194 20.82 60.22 -13.70
N VAL A 195 21.96 59.55 -13.91
CA VAL A 195 23.10 60.09 -14.68
C VAL A 195 22.75 60.28 -16.16
N VAL A 196 21.93 59.39 -16.74
CA VAL A 196 21.44 59.50 -18.12
C VAL A 196 20.42 60.64 -18.26
N GLN A 197 19.60 60.90 -17.25
CA GLN A 197 18.70 62.05 -17.22
C GLN A 197 19.45 63.39 -17.07
N ALA A 198 20.61 63.39 -16.40
CA ALA A 198 21.47 64.56 -16.24
C ALA A 198 22.38 64.88 -17.45
N MET A 199 22.40 64.05 -18.50
CA MET A 199 23.27 64.24 -19.66
C MET A 199 22.68 65.19 -20.73
N PRO A 200 23.51 65.96 -21.46
CA PRO A 200 23.07 66.75 -22.62
C PRO A 200 22.46 65.87 -23.74
N PRO A 201 21.44 66.35 -24.47
CA PRO A 201 20.63 65.52 -25.38
C PRO A 201 21.45 64.83 -26.48
N ALA A 202 22.45 65.50 -27.07
CA ALA A 202 23.33 64.92 -28.09
C ALA A 202 24.22 63.76 -27.58
N LYS A 203 24.40 63.61 -26.26
CA LYS A 203 25.01 62.42 -25.65
C LYS A 203 23.96 61.37 -25.28
N GLN A 204 22.77 61.82 -24.85
CA GLN A 204 21.64 60.97 -24.49
C GLN A 204 21.14 60.14 -25.68
N GLU A 205 21.00 60.73 -26.87
CA GLU A 205 20.65 60.05 -28.12
C GLU A 205 21.68 58.96 -28.51
N LYS A 206 22.98 59.29 -28.39
CA LYS A 206 24.08 58.34 -28.65
C LYS A 206 24.16 57.22 -27.61
N TYR A 207 23.73 57.48 -26.38
CA TYR A 207 23.59 56.44 -25.35
C TYR A 207 22.39 55.53 -25.66
N PHE A 208 21.23 56.10 -25.98
CA PHE A 208 20.01 55.35 -26.26
C PHE A 208 20.17 54.40 -27.46
N THR A 209 20.72 54.91 -28.58
CA THR A 209 21.02 54.09 -29.78
C THR A 209 22.01 52.95 -29.50
N MET A 210 23.00 53.16 -28.62
CA MET A 210 23.91 52.11 -28.16
C MET A 210 23.19 51.09 -27.26
N THR A 211 22.30 51.54 -26.38
CA THR A 211 21.50 50.66 -25.52
C THR A 211 20.58 49.75 -26.32
N THR A 212 19.85 50.28 -27.31
CA THR A 212 18.97 49.46 -28.18
C THR A 212 19.77 48.40 -28.94
N ALA A 213 20.91 48.76 -29.55
CA ALA A 213 21.77 47.80 -30.24
C ALA A 213 22.32 46.71 -29.29
N ASN A 214 22.64 47.06 -28.04
CA ASN A 214 23.05 46.08 -27.03
C ASN A 214 21.90 45.17 -26.59
N GLU A 215 20.67 45.67 -26.48
CA GLU A 215 19.49 44.85 -26.17
C GLU A 215 19.16 43.87 -27.32
N GLU A 216 19.31 44.29 -28.58
CA GLU A 216 19.18 43.41 -29.76
C GLU A 216 20.24 42.29 -29.78
N LEU A 217 21.49 42.63 -29.47
CA LEU A 217 22.58 41.66 -29.33
C LEU A 217 22.31 40.67 -28.18
N LEU A 218 21.82 41.15 -27.04
CA LEU A 218 21.46 40.31 -25.89
C LEU A 218 20.31 39.34 -26.23
N GLN A 219 19.25 39.80 -26.92
CA GLN A 219 18.19 38.89 -27.38
C GLN A 219 18.72 37.83 -28.36
N THR A 220 19.62 38.22 -29.27
CA THR A 220 20.27 37.30 -30.21
C THR A 220 21.08 36.22 -29.47
N ILE A 221 21.85 36.60 -28.45
CA ILE A 221 22.62 35.68 -27.60
C ILE A 221 21.69 34.74 -26.81
N ILE A 222 20.60 35.26 -26.23
CA ILE A 222 19.62 34.45 -25.49
C ILE A 222 18.96 33.41 -26.42
N SER A 223 18.60 33.81 -27.64
CA SER A 223 18.02 32.92 -28.67
C SER A 223 18.99 31.80 -29.08
N LEU A 224 20.28 32.12 -29.26
CA LEU A 224 21.33 31.12 -29.53
C LEU A 224 21.54 30.16 -28.34
N LEU A 225 21.46 30.66 -27.11
CA LEU A 225 21.66 29.86 -25.90
C LEU A 225 20.48 28.91 -25.63
N THR A 226 19.24 29.36 -25.83
CA THR A 226 18.06 28.47 -25.71
C THR A 226 18.03 27.42 -26.82
N CYS A 227 18.42 27.79 -28.05
CA CYS A 227 18.57 26.84 -29.16
C CYS A 227 19.63 25.77 -28.87
N THR A 228 20.84 26.15 -28.44
CA THR A 228 21.91 25.19 -28.12
C THR A 228 21.57 24.29 -26.92
N ASN A 229 20.91 24.81 -25.89
CA ASN A 229 20.40 24.00 -24.78
C ASN A 229 19.32 23.00 -25.25
N GLY A 230 18.41 23.42 -26.14
CA GLY A 230 17.38 22.55 -26.73
C GLY A 230 17.98 21.43 -27.58
N VAL A 231 19.00 21.73 -28.38
CA VAL A 231 19.75 20.73 -29.16
C VAL A 231 20.50 19.75 -28.23
N CYS A 232 21.08 20.24 -27.14
CA CYS A 232 21.76 19.39 -26.15
C CYS A 232 20.80 18.41 -25.48
N LEU A 233 19.62 18.88 -25.03
CA LEU A 233 18.56 18.04 -24.48
C LEU A 233 18.05 16.99 -25.49
N PHE A 234 17.86 17.39 -26.76
CA PHE A 234 17.43 16.48 -27.81
C PHE A 234 18.46 15.37 -28.07
N ILE A 235 19.76 15.71 -28.12
CA ILE A 235 20.84 14.73 -28.28
C ILE A 235 20.90 13.78 -27.07
N SER A 236 20.73 14.27 -25.84
CA SER A 236 20.69 13.43 -24.64
C SER A 236 19.54 12.41 -24.67
N GLY A 237 18.31 12.86 -24.93
CA GLY A 237 17.14 11.95 -25.00
C GLY A 237 17.19 10.97 -26.19
N PHE A 238 17.84 11.36 -27.29
CA PHE A 238 18.13 10.43 -28.38
C PHE A 238 19.14 9.36 -27.95
N LEU A 239 20.22 9.72 -27.25
CA LEU A 239 21.23 8.77 -26.78
C LEU A 239 20.66 7.74 -25.78
N GLU A 240 19.79 8.17 -24.86
CA GLU A 240 19.12 7.27 -23.91
C GLU A 240 18.21 6.23 -24.61
N SER A 241 17.48 6.64 -25.64
CA SER A 241 16.54 5.78 -26.38
C SER A 241 17.18 4.97 -27.51
N PHE A 242 18.34 5.40 -28.03
CA PHE A 242 19.01 4.74 -29.16
C PHE A 242 19.43 3.30 -28.87
N GLU A 243 19.94 3.01 -27.67
CA GLU A 243 20.41 1.68 -27.28
C GLU A 243 19.25 0.66 -27.24
N GLU A 244 18.06 1.08 -26.78
CA GLU A 244 16.85 0.26 -26.72
C GLU A 244 16.25 0.00 -28.12
N VAL A 245 16.13 1.03 -28.95
CA VAL A 245 15.64 0.89 -30.34
C VAL A 245 16.55 -0.03 -31.16
N LYS A 246 17.87 0.13 -31.00
CA LYS A 246 18.90 -0.72 -31.61
C LYS A 246 18.77 -2.18 -31.19
N ALA A 247 18.51 -2.47 -29.92
CA ALA A 247 18.28 -3.82 -29.43
C ALA A 247 17.00 -4.43 -30.02
N GLN A 248 15.92 -3.65 -30.12
CA GLN A 248 14.63 -4.12 -30.64
C GLN A 248 14.69 -4.50 -32.13
N GLU A 249 15.39 -3.73 -32.97
CA GLU A 249 15.58 -4.09 -34.38
C GLU A 249 16.46 -5.33 -34.57
N LEU A 250 17.47 -5.52 -33.71
CA LEU A 250 18.33 -6.70 -33.76
C LEU A 250 17.53 -7.98 -33.46
N GLN A 251 16.57 -7.91 -32.53
CA GLN A 251 15.65 -9.01 -32.20
C GLN A 251 14.67 -9.32 -33.35
N LYS A 252 14.14 -8.30 -34.04
CA LYS A 252 13.27 -8.49 -35.23
C LYS A 252 14.03 -9.20 -36.35
N MET A 253 15.31 -8.87 -36.53
CA MET A 253 16.17 -9.50 -37.54
C MET A 253 16.39 -11.00 -37.26
N THR A 254 16.75 -11.39 -36.02
CA THR A 254 16.98 -12.80 -35.68
C THR A 254 15.69 -13.62 -35.77
N GLN A 255 14.57 -13.10 -35.25
CA GLN A 255 13.27 -13.79 -35.33
C GLN A 255 12.81 -13.99 -36.79
N SER A 256 13.14 -13.05 -37.69
CA SER A 256 12.86 -13.19 -39.12
C SER A 256 13.70 -14.31 -39.77
N GLN A 257 14.94 -14.53 -39.33
CA GLN A 257 15.80 -15.60 -39.82
C GLN A 257 15.30 -16.99 -39.38
N GLU A 258 14.89 -17.13 -38.11
CA GLU A 258 14.32 -18.37 -37.56
C GLU A 258 13.05 -18.81 -38.31
N ASN A 259 12.15 -17.85 -38.60
CA ASN A 259 10.93 -18.09 -39.37
C ASN A 259 11.23 -18.66 -40.77
N ILE A 260 12.27 -18.16 -41.47
CA ILE A 260 12.66 -18.65 -42.80
C ILE A 260 13.15 -20.11 -42.72
N VAL A 261 13.95 -20.46 -41.72
CA VAL A 261 14.48 -21.84 -41.55
C VAL A 261 13.34 -22.84 -41.31
N SER A 262 12.40 -22.52 -40.42
CA SER A 262 11.27 -23.42 -40.11
C SER A 262 10.36 -23.71 -41.34
N LEU A 263 10.15 -22.72 -42.21
CA LEU A 263 9.39 -22.89 -43.45
C LEU A 263 10.10 -23.82 -44.45
N LEU A 264 11.43 -23.71 -44.57
CA LEU A 264 12.23 -24.58 -45.43
C LEU A 264 12.20 -26.04 -44.96
N GLU A 265 12.29 -26.28 -43.64
CA GLU A 265 12.12 -27.62 -43.07
C GLU A 265 10.71 -28.20 -43.33
N HIS A 266 9.66 -27.39 -43.16
CA HIS A 266 8.29 -27.84 -43.38
C HIS A 266 8.05 -28.30 -44.83
N CYS A 267 8.53 -27.53 -45.82
CA CYS A 267 8.45 -27.88 -47.23
C CYS A 267 9.18 -29.20 -47.55
N SER A 268 10.38 -29.39 -46.99
CA SER A 268 11.16 -30.64 -47.14
C SER A 268 10.39 -31.87 -46.64
N ARG A 269 9.81 -31.78 -45.44
CA ARG A 269 9.05 -32.88 -44.81
C ARG A 269 7.78 -33.24 -45.58
N ASN A 270 7.10 -32.27 -46.20
CA ASN A 270 5.86 -32.51 -46.94
C ASN A 270 6.11 -33.26 -48.26
N MET A 271 7.19 -32.94 -48.98
CA MET A 271 7.55 -33.56 -50.27
C MET A 271 7.75 -35.08 -50.17
N LEU A 272 8.18 -35.59 -49.00
CA LEU A 272 8.38 -37.01 -48.75
C LEU A 272 7.06 -37.80 -48.61
N ARG A 273 5.99 -37.17 -48.10
CA ARG A 273 4.70 -37.85 -47.85
C ARG A 273 3.90 -38.10 -49.13
N LEU A 274 4.03 -37.24 -50.14
CA LEU A 274 3.19 -37.29 -51.34
C LEU A 274 3.42 -38.55 -52.20
N ARG A 275 4.57 -39.22 -52.08
CA ARG A 275 4.94 -40.39 -52.89
C ARG A 275 4.31 -41.74 -52.49
N GLN A 276 3.44 -41.79 -51.48
CA GLN A 276 2.92 -43.05 -50.92
C GLN A 276 1.44 -43.33 -51.22
N VAL A 277 0.78 -42.54 -52.06
CA VAL A 277 -0.69 -42.54 -52.20
C VAL A 277 -1.22 -43.18 -53.50
N ASP A 278 -0.38 -43.31 -54.53
CA ASP A 278 -0.85 -43.47 -55.93
C ASP A 278 -1.29 -44.90 -56.37
N THR A 279 -1.42 -45.89 -55.47
CA THR A 279 -1.64 -47.30 -55.87
C THR A 279 -2.61 -48.10 -54.97
N VAL A 280 -3.92 -48.05 -55.23
CA VAL A 280 -4.95 -48.98 -54.69
C VAL A 280 -6.10 -49.19 -55.68
N THR A 281 -6.74 -50.37 -55.69
CA THR A 281 -7.80 -50.77 -56.65
C THR A 281 -9.06 -51.37 -55.99
N ALA A 282 -10.08 -51.69 -56.80
CA ALA A 282 -11.47 -51.89 -56.32
C ALA A 282 -11.81 -53.27 -55.72
N SER A 283 -11.03 -54.33 -55.99
CA SER A 283 -11.20 -55.62 -55.28
C SER A 283 -10.60 -55.54 -53.87
N GLU A 284 -9.50 -54.80 -53.73
CA GLU A 284 -8.84 -54.52 -52.46
C GLU A 284 -9.78 -53.78 -51.51
N LEU A 285 -10.67 -52.92 -52.00
CA LEU A 285 -11.69 -52.21 -51.19
C LEU A 285 -12.57 -53.13 -50.32
N LYS A 286 -12.88 -54.37 -50.75
CA LYS A 286 -13.71 -55.27 -49.94
C LYS A 286 -12.91 -56.03 -48.88
N ASN A 287 -11.68 -56.45 -49.20
CA ASN A 287 -10.75 -56.97 -48.19
C ASN A 287 -10.33 -55.86 -47.22
N MET A 288 -10.17 -54.63 -47.71
CA MET A 288 -9.99 -53.43 -46.91
C MET A 288 -11.18 -53.21 -45.98
N GLN A 289 -12.43 -53.55 -46.32
CA GLN A 289 -13.57 -53.39 -45.40
C GLN A 289 -13.50 -54.35 -44.20
N GLU A 290 -13.07 -55.60 -44.39
CA GLU A 290 -12.94 -56.58 -43.31
C GLU A 290 -11.66 -56.34 -42.49
N VAL A 291 -10.55 -56.01 -43.17
CA VAL A 291 -9.31 -55.51 -42.55
C VAL A 291 -9.56 -54.17 -41.85
N LEU A 292 -10.49 -53.33 -42.30
CA LEU A 292 -10.88 -52.08 -41.62
C LEU A 292 -11.59 -52.39 -40.31
N VAL A 293 -12.49 -53.38 -40.23
CA VAL A 293 -13.13 -53.74 -38.95
C VAL A 293 -12.13 -54.37 -37.98
N SER A 294 -11.23 -55.23 -38.45
CA SER A 294 -10.13 -55.73 -37.62
C SER A 294 -9.25 -54.58 -37.13
N LYS A 295 -8.82 -53.71 -38.06
CA LYS A 295 -8.07 -52.49 -37.75
C LYS A 295 -8.86 -51.50 -36.90
N GLU A 296 -10.18 -51.45 -36.94
CA GLU A 296 -10.99 -50.57 -36.08
C GLU A 296 -10.77 -50.99 -34.62
N THR A 297 -10.81 -52.30 -34.34
CA THR A 297 -10.54 -52.84 -32.99
C THR A 297 -9.08 -52.72 -32.58
N GLU A 298 -8.12 -52.96 -33.48
CA GLU A 298 -6.69 -52.75 -33.23
C GLU A 298 -6.36 -51.25 -33.06
N VAL A 299 -7.03 -50.36 -33.79
CA VAL A 299 -6.93 -48.90 -33.66
C VAL A 299 -7.60 -48.44 -32.39
N VAL A 300 -8.73 -48.99 -31.92
CA VAL A 300 -9.29 -48.66 -30.61
C VAL A 300 -8.37 -49.13 -29.47
N GLN A 301 -7.74 -50.30 -29.58
CA GLN A 301 -6.71 -50.73 -28.60
C GLN A 301 -5.44 -49.87 -28.68
N SER A 302 -4.93 -49.61 -29.88
CA SER A 302 -3.77 -48.74 -30.12
C SER A 302 -4.04 -47.29 -29.71
N GLU A 303 -5.25 -46.79 -29.90
CA GLU A 303 -5.70 -45.46 -29.48
C GLU A 303 -5.83 -45.41 -27.95
N SER A 304 -6.39 -46.43 -27.29
CA SER A 304 -6.41 -46.48 -25.82
C SER A 304 -4.99 -46.52 -25.23
N THR A 305 -4.08 -47.26 -25.88
CA THR A 305 -2.65 -47.31 -25.53
C THR A 305 -1.96 -45.97 -25.78
N THR A 306 -2.25 -45.33 -26.92
CA THR A 306 -1.71 -44.02 -27.32
C THR A 306 -2.24 -42.90 -26.43
N ARG A 307 -3.50 -42.95 -26.02
CA ARG A 307 -4.09 -42.05 -25.02
C ARG A 307 -3.41 -42.23 -23.66
N GLY A 308 -3.17 -43.46 -23.22
CA GLY A 308 -2.42 -43.76 -21.99
C GLY A 308 -0.97 -43.23 -22.03
N LEU A 309 -0.24 -43.52 -23.10
CA LEU A 309 1.11 -43.00 -23.33
C LEU A 309 1.13 -41.47 -23.46
N SER A 310 0.10 -40.87 -24.07
CA SER A 310 -0.05 -39.42 -24.15
C SER A 310 -0.28 -38.79 -22.76
N THR A 311 -1.12 -39.39 -21.91
CA THR A 311 -1.32 -38.90 -20.54
C THR A 311 -0.07 -39.03 -19.67
N GLU A 312 0.68 -40.12 -19.79
CA GLU A 312 1.94 -40.27 -19.02
C GLU A 312 3.05 -39.37 -19.59
N SER A 313 3.12 -39.18 -20.91
CA SER A 313 4.00 -38.20 -21.55
C SER A 313 3.68 -36.77 -21.10
N GLN A 314 2.39 -36.39 -21.07
CA GLN A 314 1.94 -35.08 -20.57
C GLN A 314 2.27 -34.89 -19.09
N ARG A 315 2.14 -35.94 -18.27
CA ARG A 315 2.56 -35.91 -16.86
C ARG A 315 4.07 -35.75 -16.71
N LEU A 316 4.87 -36.51 -17.46
CA LEU A 316 6.33 -36.40 -17.45
C LEU A 316 6.80 -35.02 -17.94
N GLN A 317 6.12 -34.43 -18.92
CA GLN A 317 6.36 -33.05 -19.36
C GLN A 317 6.08 -32.03 -18.24
N GLN A 318 4.96 -32.15 -17.52
CA GLN A 318 4.67 -31.31 -16.35
C GLN A 318 5.68 -31.51 -15.21
N ASP A 319 6.16 -32.74 -14.99
CA ASP A 319 7.17 -33.02 -13.96
C ASP A 319 8.56 -32.48 -14.36
N LEU A 320 8.91 -32.52 -15.65
CA LEU A 320 10.10 -31.86 -16.20
C LEU A 320 10.06 -30.34 -16.01
N GLU A 321 8.93 -29.70 -16.30
CA GLU A 321 8.72 -28.26 -16.11
C GLU A 321 8.85 -27.86 -14.63
N LYS A 322 8.35 -28.68 -13.69
CA LYS A 322 8.55 -28.48 -12.24
C LYS A 322 10.02 -28.59 -11.85
N VAL A 323 10.76 -29.56 -12.39
CA VAL A 323 12.20 -29.72 -12.14
C VAL A 323 12.97 -28.50 -12.65
N GLN A 324 12.73 -28.04 -13.88
CA GLN A 324 13.36 -26.83 -14.44
C GLN A 324 13.05 -25.57 -13.62
N GLN A 325 11.83 -25.42 -13.10
CA GLN A 325 11.48 -24.33 -12.18
C GLN A 325 12.20 -24.42 -10.82
N LEU A 326 12.50 -25.62 -10.34
CA LEU A 326 13.28 -25.82 -9.11
C LEU A 326 14.78 -25.55 -9.36
N GLU A 327 15.33 -25.98 -10.49
CA GLU A 327 16.70 -25.64 -10.90
C GLU A 327 16.90 -24.13 -11.06
N GLY A 328 15.92 -23.42 -11.65
CA GLY A 328 15.91 -21.95 -11.73
C GLY A 328 15.87 -21.26 -10.36
N LYS A 329 15.14 -21.81 -9.39
CA LYS A 329 15.11 -21.30 -8.01
C LYS A 329 16.42 -21.57 -7.28
N ILE A 330 16.93 -22.79 -7.36
CA ILE A 330 18.20 -23.21 -6.72
C ILE A 330 19.37 -22.39 -7.26
N THR A 331 19.42 -22.13 -8.57
CA THR A 331 20.47 -21.28 -9.17
C THR A 331 20.37 -19.81 -8.74
N GLY A 332 19.15 -19.28 -8.53
CA GLY A 332 18.92 -17.94 -7.94
C GLY A 332 19.28 -17.85 -6.45
N GLU A 333 18.97 -18.88 -5.66
CA GLU A 333 19.39 -18.96 -4.25
C GLU A 333 20.92 -19.10 -4.14
N LEU A 334 21.55 -19.85 -5.06
CA LEU A 334 23.01 -20.02 -5.10
C LEU A 334 23.72 -18.71 -5.52
N SER A 335 23.18 -17.95 -6.50
CA SER A 335 23.76 -16.67 -6.90
C SER A 335 23.64 -15.61 -5.80
N THR A 336 22.47 -15.46 -5.17
CA THR A 336 22.25 -14.52 -4.07
C THR A 336 23.04 -14.90 -2.80
N LEU A 337 23.20 -16.19 -2.50
CA LEU A 337 24.09 -16.64 -1.42
C LEU A 337 25.56 -16.34 -1.72
N LYS A 338 26.01 -16.53 -2.98
CA LYS A 338 27.37 -16.20 -3.41
C LYS A 338 27.65 -14.70 -3.35
N GLU A 339 26.69 -13.87 -3.76
CA GLU A 339 26.77 -12.41 -3.60
C GLU A 339 26.88 -12.02 -2.12
N ARG A 340 26.06 -12.62 -1.24
CA ARG A 340 26.11 -12.37 0.20
C ARG A 340 27.42 -12.81 0.86
N VAL A 341 28.04 -13.88 0.38
CA VAL A 341 29.41 -14.26 0.80
C VAL A 341 30.41 -13.21 0.32
N SER A 342 30.33 -12.79 -0.94
CA SER A 342 31.20 -11.75 -1.52
C SER A 342 31.10 -10.40 -0.77
N THR A 343 29.91 -9.97 -0.36
CA THR A 343 29.76 -8.74 0.43
C THR A 343 30.35 -8.92 1.84
N MET A 344 30.06 -10.03 2.52
CA MET A 344 30.64 -10.33 3.84
C MET A 344 32.18 -10.44 3.81
N GLU A 345 32.76 -11.02 2.75
CA GLU A 345 34.21 -11.05 2.56
C GLU A 345 34.79 -9.65 2.34
N SER A 346 34.10 -8.78 1.61
CA SER A 346 34.50 -7.37 1.43
C SER A 346 34.42 -6.56 2.73
N GLU A 347 33.37 -6.79 3.53
CA GLU A 347 33.19 -6.18 4.86
C GLU A 347 34.26 -6.66 5.84
N LEU A 348 34.61 -7.95 5.85
CA LEU A 348 35.70 -8.47 6.67
C LEU A 348 37.06 -7.85 6.31
N HIS A 349 37.26 -7.38 5.08
CA HIS A 349 38.46 -6.62 4.72
C HIS A 349 38.42 -5.17 5.20
N THR A 350 37.28 -4.48 5.16
CA THR A 350 37.19 -3.09 5.69
C THR A 350 37.22 -3.06 7.22
N TYR A 351 36.59 -4.03 7.90
CA TYR A 351 36.66 -4.20 9.36
C TYR A 351 38.01 -4.76 9.85
N ARG A 352 38.91 -5.20 8.96
CA ARG A 352 40.28 -5.58 9.33
C ARG A 352 41.12 -4.38 9.77
N ASP A 353 40.90 -3.22 9.15
CA ASP A 353 41.67 -1.99 9.38
C ASP A 353 41.13 -1.18 10.58
N LEU A 354 40.88 -1.87 11.71
CA LEU A 354 40.38 -1.29 12.96
C LEU A 354 41.18 -0.05 13.41
N ASP A 355 42.50 -0.05 13.20
CA ASP A 355 43.36 1.08 13.55
C ASP A 355 43.15 2.32 12.67
N THR A 356 42.71 2.19 11.42
CA THR A 356 42.36 3.34 10.56
C THR A 356 41.00 3.92 10.97
N LEU A 357 40.03 3.04 11.22
CA LEU A 357 38.69 3.40 11.69
C LEU A 357 38.77 4.08 13.06
N LYS A 358 39.56 3.53 13.99
CA LYS A 358 39.82 4.14 15.30
C LYS A 358 40.48 5.51 15.18
N ARG A 359 41.54 5.66 14.38
CA ARG A 359 42.20 6.97 14.17
C ARG A 359 41.26 8.01 13.59
N SER A 360 40.47 7.67 12.57
CA SER A 360 39.49 8.60 11.98
C SER A 360 38.35 8.97 12.95
N ALA A 361 37.92 8.03 13.80
CA ALA A 361 36.94 8.30 14.86
C ALA A 361 37.52 9.20 15.97
N GLU A 362 38.76 8.97 16.41
CA GLU A 362 39.48 9.81 17.38
C GLU A 362 39.75 11.21 16.83
N GLU A 363 40.14 11.34 15.57
CA GLU A 363 40.31 12.63 14.90
C GLU A 363 38.99 13.39 14.74
N LYS A 364 37.92 12.71 14.28
CA LYS A 364 36.58 13.30 14.18
C LYS A 364 36.07 13.76 15.56
N LYS A 365 36.30 12.98 16.60
CA LYS A 365 36.01 13.34 18.00
C LYS A 365 36.79 14.58 18.45
N LYS A 366 38.08 14.69 18.08
CA LYS A 366 38.92 15.85 18.39
C LYS A 366 38.40 17.11 17.69
N ARG A 367 38.17 17.05 16.37
CA ARG A 367 37.62 18.17 15.59
C ARG A 367 36.28 18.66 16.16
N LEU A 368 35.33 17.74 16.41
CA LEU A 368 34.03 18.09 17.01
C LEU A 368 34.13 18.69 18.43
N GLN A 369 35.15 18.30 19.21
CA GLN A 369 35.40 18.89 20.53
C GLN A 369 36.04 20.28 20.43
N GLU A 370 36.85 20.54 19.41
CA GLU A 370 37.40 21.85 19.08
C GLU A 370 36.30 22.80 18.57
N ASP A 371 35.49 22.35 17.61
CA ASP A 371 34.30 23.07 17.10
C ASP A 371 33.33 23.42 18.24
N ARG A 372 33.05 22.47 19.14
CA ARG A 372 32.21 22.70 20.33
C ARG A 372 32.76 23.83 21.20
N VAL A 373 34.07 23.85 21.47
CA VAL A 373 34.67 24.89 22.31
C VAL A 373 34.61 26.26 21.62
N LEU A 374 34.89 26.33 20.32
CA LEU A 374 34.77 27.56 19.53
C LEU A 374 33.32 28.08 19.48
N LEU A 375 32.34 27.18 19.34
CA LEU A 375 30.92 27.53 19.36
C LEU A 375 30.46 28.00 20.75
N THR A 376 30.93 27.40 21.85
CA THR A 376 30.66 27.90 23.21
C THR A 376 31.28 29.29 23.43
N GLN A 377 32.54 29.49 23.05
CA GLN A 377 33.19 30.82 23.15
C GLN A 377 32.46 31.90 22.34
N ARG A 378 31.95 31.53 21.15
CA ARG A 378 31.13 32.43 20.31
C ARG A 378 29.73 32.67 20.89
N GLN A 379 29.13 31.67 21.52
CA GLN A 379 27.85 31.81 22.22
C GLN A 379 27.98 32.78 23.40
N ASP A 380 29.05 32.66 24.19
CA ASP A 380 29.24 33.49 25.38
C ASP A 380 29.68 34.93 25.05
N SER A 381 30.45 35.15 23.97
CA SER A 381 30.72 36.52 23.50
C SER A 381 29.48 37.20 22.91
N PHE A 382 28.60 36.46 22.21
CA PHE A 382 27.29 36.97 21.82
C PHE A 382 26.36 37.22 23.02
N ARG A 383 26.42 36.38 24.06
CA ARG A 383 25.66 36.58 25.31
C ARG A 383 26.07 37.89 25.99
N GLN A 384 27.39 38.12 26.13
CA GLN A 384 27.93 39.36 26.70
C GLN A 384 27.54 40.60 25.88
N LEU A 385 27.62 40.52 24.55
CA LEU A 385 27.19 41.62 23.66
C LEU A 385 25.68 41.90 23.78
N LEU A 386 24.85 40.86 23.86
CA LEU A 386 23.40 41.00 24.01
C LEU A 386 23.04 41.59 25.38
N GLU A 387 23.75 41.19 26.44
CA GLU A 387 23.61 41.77 27.78
C GLU A 387 24.03 43.25 27.81
N GLU A 388 25.16 43.60 27.18
CA GLU A 388 25.62 44.99 27.00
C GLU A 388 24.58 45.82 26.22
N LYS A 389 24.00 45.30 25.13
CA LYS A 389 22.95 46.01 24.38
C LYS A 389 21.63 46.10 25.13
N ASN A 390 21.26 45.11 25.94
CA ASN A 390 20.09 45.20 26.81
C ASN A 390 20.28 46.26 27.91
N GLN A 391 21.45 46.28 28.57
CA GLN A 391 21.79 47.31 29.56
C GLN A 391 21.74 48.73 28.95
N ASN A 392 22.27 48.92 27.74
CA ASN A 392 22.16 50.19 27.02
C ASN A 392 20.71 50.55 26.65
N TYR A 393 19.89 49.57 26.24
CA TYR A 393 18.47 49.78 25.93
C TYR A 393 17.69 50.19 27.18
N ASP A 394 17.81 49.46 28.29
CA ASP A 394 17.11 49.78 29.53
C ASP A 394 17.59 51.12 30.11
N ALA A 395 18.89 51.44 30.03
CA ALA A 395 19.42 52.75 30.46
C ALA A 395 19.02 53.93 29.55
N LEU A 396 18.64 53.69 28.28
CA LEU A 396 18.04 54.70 27.41
C LEU A 396 16.54 54.84 27.67
N LYS A 397 15.87 53.73 27.96
CA LYS A 397 14.44 53.64 28.32
C LYS A 397 14.14 54.29 29.67
N THR A 398 14.98 54.14 30.69
CA THR A 398 14.83 54.90 31.95
C THR A 398 14.99 56.39 31.70
N LYS A 399 16.04 56.84 30.98
CA LYS A 399 16.21 58.26 30.60
C LYS A 399 15.02 58.84 29.83
N LEU A 400 14.35 58.04 29.01
CA LEU A 400 13.14 58.44 28.31
C LEU A 400 11.92 58.50 29.24
N GLN A 401 11.80 57.59 30.21
CA GLN A 401 10.73 57.60 31.22
C GLN A 401 10.89 58.70 32.27
N GLU A 402 12.14 59.02 32.65
CA GLU A 402 12.54 60.11 33.55
C GLU A 402 12.36 61.49 32.90
N ASN A 403 12.32 61.58 31.57
CA ASN A 403 12.12 62.83 30.85
C ASN A 403 10.67 63.32 31.02
N GLU A 404 10.51 64.39 31.81
CA GLU A 404 9.22 65.02 32.10
C GLU A 404 8.40 65.35 30.84
N THR A 405 9.04 65.75 29.74
CA THR A 405 8.34 66.09 28.49
C THR A 405 7.69 64.86 27.84
N HIS A 406 8.34 63.70 27.90
CA HIS A 406 7.78 62.44 27.42
C HIS A 406 6.65 61.97 28.34
N ALA A 407 6.81 62.07 29.66
CA ALA A 407 5.72 61.80 30.61
C ALA A 407 4.50 62.71 30.40
N GLN A 408 4.71 63.99 30.09
CA GLN A 408 3.65 64.94 29.74
C GLN A 408 2.97 64.58 28.42
N LEU A 409 3.74 64.27 27.36
CA LEU A 409 3.22 63.86 26.05
C LEU A 409 2.36 62.59 26.14
N VAL A 410 2.84 61.54 26.82
CA VAL A 410 2.08 60.29 27.02
C VAL A 410 0.79 60.54 27.83
N ASN A 411 0.80 61.48 28.78
CA ASN A 411 -0.41 61.89 29.50
C ASN A 411 -1.38 62.73 28.65
N LEU A 412 -0.90 63.49 27.68
CA LEU A 412 -1.74 64.18 26.69
C LEU A 412 -2.32 63.19 25.67
N GLU A 413 -1.53 62.20 25.24
CA GLU A 413 -1.95 61.13 24.33
C GLU A 413 -3.10 60.31 24.93
N ARG A 414 -2.98 59.85 26.18
CA ARG A 414 -4.07 59.15 26.89
C ARG A 414 -5.34 60.00 27.01
N LYS A 415 -5.20 61.31 27.26
CA LYS A 415 -6.35 62.24 27.29
C LYS A 415 -6.99 62.36 25.91
N TRP A 416 -6.19 62.46 24.86
CA TRP A 416 -6.68 62.49 23.48
C TRP A 416 -7.38 61.17 23.10
N GLN A 417 -6.80 60.01 23.40
CA GLN A 417 -7.42 58.70 23.17
C GLN A 417 -8.79 58.56 23.86
N HIS A 418 -8.93 59.03 25.10
CA HIS A 418 -10.23 59.07 25.78
C HIS A 418 -11.22 60.05 25.15
N LEU A 419 -10.76 61.21 24.66
CA LEU A 419 -11.61 62.17 23.94
C LEU A 419 -12.05 61.63 22.57
N GLU A 420 -11.16 60.94 21.86
CA GLU A 420 -11.44 60.24 20.59
C GLU A 420 -12.51 59.15 20.80
N GLN A 421 -12.35 58.32 21.84
CA GLN A 421 -13.34 57.30 22.22
C GLN A 421 -14.70 57.91 22.59
N ASN A 422 -14.71 58.97 23.40
CA ASN A 422 -15.95 59.69 23.74
C ASN A 422 -16.61 60.33 22.50
N ASN A 423 -15.80 60.86 21.56
CA ASN A 423 -16.29 61.44 20.32
C ASN A 423 -16.87 60.38 19.37
N PHE A 424 -16.28 59.19 19.31
CA PHE A 424 -16.81 58.03 18.59
C PHE A 424 -18.18 57.60 19.15
N VAL A 425 -18.27 57.37 20.47
CA VAL A 425 -19.53 56.98 21.13
C VAL A 425 -20.62 58.05 20.93
N MET A 426 -20.26 59.34 20.99
CA MET A 426 -21.20 60.42 20.73
C MET A 426 -21.66 60.48 19.27
N LYS A 427 -20.77 60.23 18.29
CA LYS A 427 -21.12 60.12 16.87
C LYS A 427 -22.06 58.94 16.61
N GLU A 428 -21.80 57.78 17.22
CA GLU A 428 -22.64 56.59 17.13
C GLU A 428 -24.04 56.83 17.73
N PHE A 429 -24.10 57.46 18.92
CA PHE A 429 -25.36 57.87 19.54
C PHE A 429 -26.15 58.87 18.69
N ILE A 430 -25.49 59.86 18.10
CA ILE A 430 -26.13 60.82 17.19
C ILE A 430 -26.63 60.11 15.94
N ALA A 431 -25.85 59.23 15.32
CA ALA A 431 -26.27 58.47 14.14
C ALA A 431 -27.48 57.58 14.43
N SER A 432 -27.48 56.87 15.56
CA SER A 432 -28.61 56.10 16.07
C SER A 432 -29.86 56.97 16.25
N LYS A 433 -29.75 58.13 16.90
CA LYS A 433 -30.90 59.03 17.12
C LYS A 433 -31.37 59.74 15.85
N SER A 434 -30.48 60.02 14.90
CA SER A 434 -30.85 60.48 13.56
C SER A 434 -31.62 59.41 12.78
N GLN A 435 -31.21 58.13 12.87
CA GLN A 435 -31.90 57.02 12.23
C GLN A 435 -33.28 56.74 12.87
N GLU A 436 -33.40 56.79 14.20
CA GLU A 436 -34.70 56.74 14.90
C GLU A 436 -35.64 57.90 14.51
N SER A 437 -35.08 59.04 14.10
CA SER A 437 -35.83 60.25 13.74
C SER A 437 -36.05 60.43 12.24
N ASP A 438 -35.65 59.47 11.39
CA ASP A 438 -35.80 59.59 9.93
C ASP A 438 -37.20 59.20 9.44
N TYR A 439 -38.12 60.14 9.62
CA TYR A 439 -39.49 60.05 9.11
C TYR A 439 -39.59 60.21 7.58
N ALA A 440 -38.50 60.41 6.82
CA ALA A 440 -38.59 60.58 5.36
C ALA A 440 -39.11 59.31 4.66
N SER A 441 -38.79 58.13 5.20
CA SER A 441 -39.35 56.84 4.78
C SER A 441 -40.87 56.79 4.95
N VAL A 442 -41.38 57.20 6.11
CA VAL A 442 -42.81 57.27 6.43
C VAL A 442 -43.51 58.32 5.55
N ALA A 443 -42.90 59.50 5.38
CA ALA A 443 -43.43 60.55 4.51
C ALA A 443 -43.55 60.07 3.06
N LYS A 444 -42.53 59.36 2.52
CA LYS A 444 -42.59 58.77 1.18
C LYS A 444 -43.74 57.76 1.05
N ASN A 445 -43.94 56.90 2.06
CA ASN A 445 -45.05 55.94 2.06
C ASN A 445 -46.42 56.65 2.09
N VAL A 446 -46.57 57.72 2.88
CA VAL A 446 -47.80 58.53 2.92
C VAL A 446 -48.04 59.24 1.58
N TYR A 447 -47.01 59.81 0.95
CA TYR A 447 -47.14 60.41 -0.38
C TYR A 447 -47.48 59.37 -1.46
N GLN A 448 -46.95 58.15 -1.37
CA GLN A 448 -47.31 57.06 -2.27
C GLN A 448 -48.76 56.61 -2.06
N GLN A 449 -49.22 56.42 -0.82
CA GLN A 449 -50.61 56.10 -0.50
C GLN A 449 -51.58 57.20 -0.97
N LEU A 450 -51.19 58.48 -0.84
CA LEU A 450 -51.96 59.60 -1.41
C LEU A 450 -52.02 59.54 -2.94
N ALA A 451 -50.91 59.21 -3.62
CA ALA A 451 -50.89 59.07 -5.08
C ALA A 451 -51.74 57.88 -5.55
N GLU A 452 -51.68 56.74 -4.87
CA GLU A 452 -52.49 55.55 -5.14
C GLU A 452 -53.98 55.82 -4.89
N TYR A 453 -54.34 56.45 -3.77
CA TYR A 453 -55.72 56.84 -3.47
C TYR A 453 -56.27 57.86 -4.47
N ASN A 454 -55.49 58.88 -4.83
CA ASN A 454 -55.84 59.85 -5.86
C ASN A 454 -56.04 59.17 -7.23
N LYS A 455 -55.20 58.17 -7.56
CA LYS A 455 -55.39 57.38 -8.78
C LYS A 455 -56.70 56.58 -8.72
N CYS A 456 -56.97 55.85 -7.63
CA CYS A 456 -58.22 55.10 -7.47
C CYS A 456 -59.47 56.00 -7.53
N LEU A 457 -59.39 57.23 -7.03
CA LEU A 457 -60.45 58.25 -7.21
C LEU A 457 -60.62 58.64 -8.68
N ILE A 458 -59.53 58.91 -9.40
CA ILE A 458 -59.56 59.25 -10.84
C ILE A 458 -60.13 58.09 -11.66
N ASP A 459 -59.65 56.86 -11.44
CA ASP A 459 -60.11 55.65 -12.12
C ASP A 459 -61.61 55.41 -11.83
N SER A 460 -62.06 55.63 -10.59
CA SER A 460 -63.49 55.55 -10.22
C SER A 460 -64.35 56.63 -10.89
N LEU A 461 -63.83 57.86 -11.02
CA LEU A 461 -64.51 58.97 -11.72
C LEU A 461 -64.54 58.77 -13.24
N GLN A 462 -63.60 58.03 -13.82
CA GLN A 462 -63.61 57.64 -15.24
C GLN A 462 -64.55 56.45 -15.48
N SER A 463 -64.58 55.47 -14.58
CA SER A 463 -65.51 54.33 -14.65
C SER A 463 -66.99 54.74 -14.48
N ASN A 464 -67.28 55.88 -13.84
CA ASN A 464 -68.63 56.46 -13.77
C ASN A 464 -68.96 57.40 -14.97
N ARG A 465 -68.06 57.48 -15.96
CA ARG A 465 -68.24 58.24 -17.23
C ARG A 465 -68.19 57.33 -18.47
N SER A 466 -68.22 56.01 -18.26
CA SER A 466 -68.23 54.96 -19.28
C SER A 466 -69.58 54.25 -19.27
#